data_AF-A0A9E4B3C7-F1
#
_entry.id   AF-A0A9E4B3C7-F1
#
_cell.length_a   1.000
_cell.length_b   1.000
_cell.length_c   1.000
_cell.angle_alpha   90.00
_cell.angle_beta   90.00
_cell.angle_gamma   90.00
#
_symmetry.space_group_name_H-M   'P 1'
#
loop_
_entity.id
_entity.type
_entity.pdbx_description
1 polymer ?
#
loop_
_entity_poly.entity_id
_entity_poly.type
_entity_poly.pdbx_seq_one_letter_code
_entity_poly.pdbx_strand_id
1 'polypeptide(L)'
;YSGLRNTIPPSSLLRARSPVPPLPEQRAIVRFLDRADRRIRRHISATKRQIALLKEYRTRLIADVVTGKLDVREASGDPAVTSFSP
;
A
#
# COMPACT_ATOMS: atom_id res chain seq x y z
N TYR A 1 -19.55 -20.05 21.27
CA TYR A 1 -18.95 -19.25 20.18
C TYR A 1 -18.24 -20.18 19.20
N SER A 2 -19.00 -20.89 18.36
CA SER A 2 -18.43 -21.66 17.26
C SER A 2 -18.12 -20.67 16.15
N GLY A 3 -16.83 -20.44 15.89
CA GLY A 3 -16.41 -19.70 14.71
C GLY A 3 -17.03 -20.41 13.50
N LEU A 4 -17.96 -19.73 12.83
CA LEU A 4 -18.52 -20.15 11.56
C LEU A 4 -17.34 -20.28 10.58
N ARG A 5 -16.72 -21.46 10.54
CA ARG A 5 -15.84 -21.85 9.46
C ARG A 5 -16.73 -21.83 8.23
N ASN A 6 -16.61 -20.75 7.46
CA ASN A 6 -17.34 -20.54 6.22
C ASN A 6 -16.75 -21.49 5.17
N THR A 7 -16.99 -22.77 5.37
CA THR A 7 -16.53 -23.85 4.50
C THR A 7 -17.58 -24.01 3.43
N ILE A 8 -17.27 -23.62 2.19
CA ILE A 8 -18.12 -23.89 1.05
C ILE A 8 -17.99 -25.39 0.76
N PRO A 9 -19.04 -26.22 0.96
CA PRO A 9 -18.94 -27.65 0.72
C PRO A 9 -18.77 -27.89 -0.79
N PRO A 10 -18.03 -28.93 -1.23
CA PRO A 10 -17.78 -29.20 -2.64
C PRO A 10 -19.06 -29.33 -3.47
N SER A 11 -20.12 -29.89 -2.89
CA SER A 11 -21.44 -30.00 -3.51
C SER A 11 -22.09 -28.64 -3.83
N SER A 12 -21.75 -27.58 -3.10
CA SER A 12 -22.19 -26.21 -3.40
C SER A 12 -21.44 -25.59 -4.56
N LEU A 13 -20.15 -25.90 -4.75
CA LEU A 13 -19.39 -25.48 -5.92
C LEU A 13 -19.89 -26.18 -7.19
N LEU A 14 -20.17 -27.48 -7.11
CA LEU A 14 -20.68 -28.27 -8.24
C LEU A 14 -22.07 -27.82 -8.71
N ARG A 15 -22.85 -27.18 -7.82
CA ARG A 15 -24.17 -26.63 -8.15
C ARG A 15 -24.13 -25.16 -8.60
N ALA A 16 -22.98 -24.51 -8.52
CA ALA A 16 -22.83 -23.14 -8.97
C ALA A 16 -22.91 -23.09 -10.50
N ARG A 17 -23.89 -22.34 -11.03
CA ARG A 17 -23.98 -22.09 -12.47
C ARG A 17 -22.87 -21.11 -12.87
N SER A 18 -22.05 -21.51 -13.84
CA SER A 18 -21.00 -20.67 -14.41
C SER A 18 -21.16 -20.62 -15.93
N PRO A 19 -21.01 -19.43 -16.56
CA PRO A 19 -20.93 -19.37 -18.01
C PRO A 19 -19.68 -20.13 -18.47
N VAL A 20 -19.83 -20.90 -19.56
CA VAL A 20 -18.73 -21.63 -20.20
C VAL A 20 -18.61 -21.17 -21.65
N PRO A 21 -17.95 -20.02 -21.89
CA PRO A 21 -17.74 -19.54 -23.25
C PRO A 21 -16.75 -20.44 -24.01
N PRO A 22 -16.63 -20.34 -25.34
CA PRO A 22 -15.65 -21.09 -26.12
C PRO A 22 -14.20 -20.82 -25.68
N LEU A 23 -13.29 -21.79 -25.87
CA LEU A 23 -11.88 -21.67 -25.48
C LEU A 23 -11.18 -20.39 -25.98
N PRO A 24 -11.39 -19.91 -27.22
CA PRO A 24 -10.79 -18.65 -27.67
C PRO A 24 -11.20 -17.45 -26.84
N GLU A 25 -12.49 -17.37 -26.45
CA GLU A 25 -13.04 -16.29 -25.63
C GLU A 25 -12.55 -16.41 -24.18
N GLN A 26 -12.55 -17.60 -23.60
CA GLN A 26 -11.95 -17.84 -22.28
C GLN A 26 -10.51 -17.32 -22.21
N ARG A 27 -9.68 -17.65 -23.21
CA ARG A 27 -8.30 -17.17 -23.28
C ARG A 27 -8.21 -15.65 -23.44
N ALA A 28 -9.13 -15.03 -24.18
CA ALA A 28 -9.18 -13.57 -24.31
C ALA A 28 -9.52 -12.90 -22.98
N ILE A 29 -10.50 -13.42 -22.25
CA ILE A 29 -10.88 -12.95 -20.92
C ILE A 29 -9.69 -13.07 -19.96
N VAL A 30 -9.02 -14.23 -19.92
CA VAL A 30 -7.84 -14.44 -19.05
C VAL A 30 -6.74 -13.42 -19.38
N ARG A 31 -6.39 -13.23 -20.66
CA ARG A 31 -5.37 -12.24 -21.05
C ARG A 31 -5.74 -10.82 -20.64
N PHE A 32 -7.02 -10.46 -20.72
CA PHE A 32 -7.50 -9.16 -20.27
C PHE A 32 -7.31 -9.00 -18.75
N LEU A 33 -7.75 -9.99 -17.99
CA LEU A 33 -7.61 -10.01 -16.53
C LEU A 33 -6.15 -9.97 -16.09
N ASP A 34 -5.26 -10.72 -16.74
CA ASP A 34 -3.82 -10.72 -16.45
C ASP A 34 -3.17 -9.34 -16.68
N ARG A 35 -3.65 -8.59 -17.68
CA ARG A 35 -3.16 -7.22 -17.92
C ARG A 35 -3.64 -6.27 -16.83
N ALA A 36 -4.92 -6.36 -16.46
CA ALA A 36 -5.51 -5.54 -15.41
C ALA A 36 -4.87 -5.82 -14.03
N ASP A 37 -4.74 -7.10 -13.67
CA ASP A 37 -4.11 -7.54 -12.43
C ASP A 37 -2.65 -7.09 -12.34
N ARG A 38 -1.86 -7.26 -13.42
CA ARG A 38 -0.48 -6.74 -13.45
C ARG A 38 -0.40 -5.24 -13.23
N ARG A 39 -1.32 -4.46 -13.82
CA ARG A 39 -1.36 -3.01 -13.61
C ARG A 39 -1.64 -2.67 -12.15
N ILE A 40 -2.63 -3.31 -11.54
CA ILE A 40 -2.99 -3.13 -10.13
C ILE A 40 -1.82 -3.51 -9.22
N ARG A 41 -1.18 -4.66 -9.45
CA ARG A 41 -0.02 -5.10 -8.66
C ARG A 41 1.16 -4.13 -8.73
N ARG A 42 1.42 -3.54 -9.90
CA ARG A 42 2.47 -2.50 -10.05
C ARG A 42 2.16 -1.29 -9.16
N HIS A 43 0.92 -0.80 -9.17
CA HIS A 43 0.52 0.31 -8.31
C HIS A 43 0.65 -0.04 -6.83
N ILE A 44 0.17 -1.21 -6.41
CA ILE A 44 0.30 -1.69 -5.02
C ILE A 44 1.78 -1.71 -4.60
N SER A 45 2.65 -2.24 -5.46
CA SER A 45 4.10 -2.31 -5.17
C SER A 45 4.73 -0.93 -5.05
N ALA A 46 4.41 -0.02 -5.97
CA ALA A 46 4.91 1.36 -5.93
C ALA A 46 4.48 2.10 -4.65
N THR A 47 3.20 2.01 -4.28
CA THR A 47 2.68 2.63 -3.06
C THR A 47 3.34 2.05 -1.81
N LYS A 48 3.51 0.72 -1.74
CA LYS A 48 4.21 0.07 -0.61
C LYS A 48 5.66 0.56 -0.49
N ARG A 49 6.36 0.72 -1.62
CA ARG A 49 7.72 1.26 -1.64
C ARG A 49 7.77 2.71 -1.16
N GLN A 50 6.83 3.54 -1.59
CA GLN A 50 6.73 4.93 -1.13
C GLN A 50 6.47 5.03 0.37
N ILE A 51 5.58 4.19 0.91
CA ILE A 51 5.35 4.10 2.37
C ILE A 51 6.63 3.71 3.10
N ALA A 52 7.39 2.74 2.58
CA ALA A 52 8.64 2.31 3.20
C ALA A 52 9.67 3.45 3.24
N LEU A 53 9.85 4.16 2.11
CA LEU A 53 10.77 5.30 2.02
C LEU A 53 10.36 6.45 2.96
N LEU A 54 9.07 6.76 3.06
CA LEU A 54 8.58 7.79 3.99
C LEU A 54 8.82 7.42 5.46
N LYS A 55 8.69 6.12 5.80
CA LYS A 55 9.01 5.64 7.14
C LYS A 55 10.50 5.76 7.45
N GLU A 56 11.36 5.34 6.51
CA GLU A 56 12.80 5.46 6.64
C GLU A 56 13.23 6.93 6.78
N TYR A 57 12.69 7.81 5.94
CA TYR A 57 12.94 9.24 6.01
C TYR A 57 12.53 9.83 7.36
N ARG A 58 11.33 9.49 7.87
CA ARG A 58 10.87 9.94 9.18
C ARG A 58 11.81 9.49 10.30
N THR A 59 12.24 8.23 10.28
CA THR A 59 13.17 7.70 11.29
C THR A 59 14.51 8.44 11.24
N ARG A 60 15.05 8.67 10.04
CA ARG A 60 16.29 9.42 9.85
C ARG A 60 16.17 10.86 10.32
N LEU A 61 15.09 11.54 9.95
CA LEU A 61 14.83 12.92 10.36
C LEU A 61 14.76 13.06 11.88
N ILE A 62 14.08 12.14 12.57
CA ILE A 62 14.03 12.12 14.05
C ILE A 62 15.44 11.93 14.62
N ALA A 63 16.22 11.00 14.07
CA ALA A 63 17.59 10.75 14.53
C ALA A 63 18.50 11.97 14.31
N ASP A 64 18.42 12.63 13.15
CA ASP A 64 19.22 13.81 12.82
C ASP A 64 18.85 15.01 13.72
N VAL A 65 17.56 15.18 14.04
CA VAL A 65 17.08 16.19 15.00
C VAL A 65 17.54 15.90 16.42
N VAL A 66 17.39 14.67 16.90
CA VAL A 66 17.77 14.29 18.28
C VAL A 66 19.30 14.31 18.47
N THR A 67 20.07 14.03 17.42
CA THR A 67 21.53 14.13 17.44
C THR A 67 22.05 15.55 17.23
N GLY A 68 21.16 16.55 17.08
CA GLY A 68 21.53 17.95 16.90
C GLY A 68 22.21 18.24 15.56
N LYS A 69 22.18 17.30 14.61
CA LYS A 69 22.70 17.48 13.25
C LYS A 69 21.77 18.30 12.37
N LEU A 70 20.50 18.41 12.76
CA LEU A 70 19.48 19.21 12.09
C LEU A 70 18.80 20.10 13.15
N ASP A 71 19.02 21.42 13.07
CA ASP A 71 18.40 22.37 13.98
C ASP A 71 16.96 22.66 13.52
N VAL A 72 15.98 22.23 14.32
CA VAL A 72 14.55 22.36 14.02
C VAL A 72 14.14 23.85 13.92
N ARG A 73 14.93 24.74 14.52
CA ARG A 73 14.68 26.19 14.57
C ARG A 73 14.81 26.88 13.21
N GLU A 74 15.71 26.42 12.34
CA GLU A 74 15.79 26.91 10.94
C GLU A 74 14.63 26.36 10.09
N ALA A 75 14.19 25.13 10.35
CA ALA A 75 13.12 24.49 9.60
C ALA A 75 11.71 25.01 9.93
N SER A 76 11.50 25.59 11.13
CA SER A 76 10.21 26.15 11.55
C SER A 76 9.86 27.51 10.96
N GLY A 77 10.78 28.17 10.24
CA GLY A 77 10.47 29.39 9.47
C GLY A 77 9.83 30.52 10.25
N ASP A 78 10.02 30.57 11.58
CA ASP A 78 9.40 31.57 12.44
C ASP A 78 10.44 32.64 12.81
N PRO A 79 10.41 33.84 12.19
CA PRO A 79 11.40 34.89 12.43
C PRO A 79 11.27 35.57 13.81
N ALA A 80 10.32 35.14 14.66
CA ALA A 80 9.93 35.87 15.86
C ALA A 80 10.78 35.61 17.13
N VAL A 81 11.75 34.69 17.11
CA VAL A 81 12.51 34.30 18.33
C VAL A 81 13.90 34.92 18.47
N THR A 82 14.32 35.79 17.54
CA THR A 82 15.66 36.41 17.55
C THR A 82 15.80 37.58 18.54
N SER A 83 14.73 38.01 19.22
CA SER A 83 14.78 39.14 20.16
C SER A 83 14.36 38.75 21.57
N PHE A 84 15.12 37.86 22.21
CA PHE A 84 15.25 37.92 23.66
C PHE A 84 16.60 37.34 24.07
N SER A 85 17.54 38.25 24.36
CA SER A 85 18.70 38.00 25.21
C SER A 85 18.56 38.93 26.44
N PRO A 86 19.03 38.49 27.62
CA PRO A 86 18.70 39.06 28.94
C PRO A 86 19.23 40.47 29.17
#